data_AF-A0A820P8W9-F1
#
_entry.id   AF-A0A820P8W9-F1
#
_cell.length_a   1.000
_cell.length_b   1.000
_cell.length_c   1.000
_cell.angle_alpha   90.00
_cell.angle_beta   90.00
_cell.angle_gamma   90.00
#
_symmetry.space_group_name_H-M   'P 1'
#
loop_
_entity.id
_entity.type
_entity.pdbx_description
1 polymer ?
#
loop_
_entity_poly.entity_id
_entity_poly.type
_entity_poly.pdbx_seq_one_letter_code
_entity_poly.pdbx_strand_id
1 'polypeptide(L)'
;MFIGHLYPNKPETNFDTWTCHFIIYLATVAIVSTLYSNTFQALHRFIRIIYYNRPAFYRNIYLYIFGLIIQILLSALQPLLIHLTGHFRYEDYHCQIRLTDWRGMIMGAVIVWLFTCLTYNNNLYIYNTFYTPL
;
A
#
# COMPACT_ATOMS: atom_id res chain seq x y z
N MET A 1 13.21 -8.18 19.28
CA MET A 1 12.97 -9.28 18.32
C MET A 1 13.04 -8.67 16.93
N PHE A 2 13.75 -9.28 16.00
CA PHE A 2 13.96 -8.77 14.64
C PHE A 2 13.25 -9.70 13.66
N ILE A 3 12.60 -9.17 12.63
CA ILE A 3 11.93 -9.97 11.60
C ILE A 3 12.46 -9.53 10.23
N GLY A 4 12.83 -10.52 9.42
CA GLY A 4 13.40 -10.34 8.10
C GLY A 4 14.92 -10.25 8.17
N HIS A 5 15.59 -11.34 7.80
CA HIS A 5 17.01 -11.31 7.43
C HIS A 5 17.05 -11.36 5.90
N LEU A 6 17.54 -10.31 5.25
CA LEU A 6 17.81 -10.36 3.80
C LEU A 6 18.98 -11.31 3.50
N TYR A 7 19.94 -11.42 4.44
CA TYR A 7 21.06 -12.36 4.39
C TYR A 7 21.37 -12.95 5.77
N PRO A 8 20.60 -13.97 6.24
CA PRO A 8 20.83 -14.57 7.57
C PRO A 8 22.18 -15.29 7.68
N ASN A 9 22.79 -15.66 6.55
CA ASN A 9 23.96 -16.54 6.51
C ASN A 9 25.26 -15.83 6.07
N LYS A 10 25.31 -14.49 6.07
CA LYS A 10 26.52 -13.72 5.75
C LYS A 10 26.86 -12.73 6.86
N PRO A 11 27.51 -13.18 7.94
CA PRO A 11 27.90 -12.32 9.06
C PRO A 11 29.00 -11.31 8.71
N GLU A 12 29.71 -11.48 7.59
CA GLU A 12 30.85 -10.65 7.18
C GLU A 12 30.50 -9.56 6.16
N THR A 13 29.28 -9.54 5.63
CA THR A 13 28.87 -8.50 4.66
C THR A 13 28.41 -7.24 5.40
N ASN A 14 29.34 -6.29 5.57
CA ASN A 14 28.98 -4.90 5.86
C ASN A 14 28.31 -4.31 4.62
N PHE A 15 26.99 -4.16 4.66
CA PHE A 15 26.26 -3.43 3.64
C PHE A 15 26.40 -1.93 3.91
N ASP A 16 26.53 -1.15 2.83
CA ASP A 16 26.41 0.31 2.92
C ASP A 16 25.00 0.67 3.43
N THR A 17 24.93 1.54 4.43
CA THR A 17 23.69 1.95 5.10
C THR A 17 22.65 2.43 4.08
N TRP A 18 23.06 3.17 3.05
CA TRP A 18 22.18 3.61 1.96
C TRP A 18 21.59 2.46 1.15
N THR A 19 22.40 1.45 0.86
CA THR A 19 21.95 0.25 0.13
C THR A 19 20.93 -0.53 0.94
N CYS A 20 21.14 -0.68 2.26
CA CYS A 20 20.16 -1.28 3.15
C CYS A 20 18.83 -0.52 3.16
N HIS A 21 18.88 0.81 3.31
CA HIS A 21 17.68 1.67 3.29
C HIS A 21 16.88 1.48 1.99
N PHE A 22 17.56 1.46 0.86
CA PHE A 22 16.91 1.32 -0.43
C PHE A 22 16.25 -0.05 -0.62
N ILE A 23 16.93 -1.14 -0.26
CA ILE A 23 16.39 -2.50 -0.37
C ILE A 23 15.17 -2.68 0.54
N ILE A 24 15.25 -2.20 1.78
CA ILE A 24 14.15 -2.25 2.74
C ILE A 24 12.96 -1.41 2.26
N TYR A 25 13.23 -0.22 1.73
CA TYR A 25 12.20 0.62 1.11
C TYR A 25 11.48 -0.14 -0.02
N LEU A 26 12.22 -0.76 -0.95
CA LEU A 26 11.61 -1.53 -2.03
C LEU A 26 10.79 -2.72 -1.52
N ALA A 27 11.28 -3.45 -0.52
CA ALA A 27 10.56 -4.56 0.09
C ALA A 27 9.26 -4.10 0.77
N THR A 28 9.29 -2.97 1.46
CA THR A 28 8.12 -2.40 2.12
C THR A 28 7.10 -1.84 1.13
N VAL A 29 7.55 -1.21 0.05
CA VAL A 29 6.70 -0.81 -1.10
C VAL A 29 6.01 -2.03 -1.70
N ALA A 30 6.73 -3.14 -1.90
CA ALA A 30 6.15 -4.36 -2.46
C ALA A 30 5.04 -4.93 -1.55
N ILE A 31 5.29 -5.03 -0.23
CA ILE A 31 4.30 -5.52 0.74
C ILE A 31 3.04 -4.64 0.76
N VAL A 32 3.23 -3.32 0.84
CA VAL A 32 2.11 -2.36 0.86
C VAL A 32 1.34 -2.40 -0.46
N SER A 33 2.04 -2.51 -1.59
CA SER A 33 1.42 -2.65 -2.91
C SER A 33 0.56 -3.91 -3.01
N THR A 34 1.01 -5.05 -2.47
CA THR A 34 0.21 -6.28 -2.42
C THR A 34 -1.07 -6.10 -1.58
N LEU A 35 -0.98 -5.44 -0.43
CA LEU A 35 -2.15 -5.16 0.42
C LEU A 35 -3.17 -4.26 -0.29
N TYR A 36 -2.72 -3.21 -0.95
CA TYR A 36 -3.61 -2.33 -1.72
C TYR A 36 -4.19 -3.02 -2.95
N SER A 37 -3.42 -3.86 -3.64
CA SER A 37 -3.90 -4.65 -4.78
C SER A 37 -5.07 -5.55 -4.38
N ASN A 38 -4.92 -6.29 -3.26
CA ASN A 38 -5.97 -7.17 -2.76
C ASN A 38 -7.24 -6.38 -2.39
N THR A 39 -7.07 -5.23 -1.75
CA THR A 39 -8.19 -4.35 -1.40
C THR A 39 -8.90 -3.82 -2.65
N PHE A 40 -8.13 -3.32 -3.62
CA PHE A 40 -8.65 -2.76 -4.85
C PHE A 40 -9.43 -3.81 -5.66
N GLN A 41 -8.90 -5.04 -5.75
CA GLN A 41 -9.60 -6.15 -6.39
C GLN A 41 -10.89 -6.52 -5.67
N ALA A 42 -10.88 -6.59 -4.34
CA ALA A 42 -12.07 -6.87 -3.54
C ALA A 42 -13.15 -5.80 -3.77
N LEU A 43 -12.75 -4.53 -3.78
CA LEU A 43 -13.62 -3.39 -4.04
C LEU A 43 -14.19 -3.42 -5.45
N HIS A 44 -13.36 -3.69 -6.46
CA HIS A 44 -13.79 -3.81 -7.85
C HIS A 44 -14.83 -4.93 -8.03
N ARG A 45 -14.64 -6.08 -7.36
CA ARG A 45 -15.62 -7.18 -7.34
C ARG A 45 -16.91 -6.76 -6.64
N PHE A 46 -16.81 -6.09 -5.50
CA PHE A 46 -17.96 -5.59 -4.74
C PHE A 46 -18.84 -4.65 -5.57
N ILE A 47 -18.23 -3.72 -6.30
CA ILE A 47 -18.93 -2.79 -7.20
C ILE A 47 -19.69 -3.55 -8.29
N ARG A 48 -19.07 -4.55 -8.90
CA ARG A 48 -19.71 -5.35 -9.94
C ARG A 48 -20.92 -6.11 -9.41
N ILE A 49 -20.91 -6.52 -8.15
CA ILE A 49 -22.03 -7.19 -7.48
C ILE A 49 -23.16 -6.20 -7.20
N ILE A 50 -22.86 -5.06 -6.57
CA ILE A 50 -23.89 -4.08 -6.18
C ILE A 50 -24.49 -3.37 -7.41
N TYR A 51 -23.65 -2.98 -8.36
CA TYR A 51 -24.04 -2.19 -9.53
C TYR A 51 -24.15 -3.03 -10.80
N TYR A 52 -24.59 -4.28 -10.69
CA TYR A 52 -24.69 -5.20 -11.83
C TYR A 52 -25.58 -4.68 -12.97
N ASN A 53 -26.58 -3.85 -12.66
CA ASN A 53 -27.48 -3.20 -13.63
C ASN A 53 -26.85 -2.00 -14.37
N ARG A 54 -25.63 -1.59 -14.03
CA ARG A 54 -24.96 -0.39 -14.58
C ARG A 54 -23.63 -0.79 -15.25
N PRO A 55 -23.65 -1.44 -16.42
CA PRO A 55 -22.45 -1.94 -17.10
C PRO A 55 -21.44 -0.85 -17.45
N ALA A 56 -21.90 0.38 -17.70
CA ALA A 56 -21.02 1.51 -17.97
C ALA A 56 -20.07 1.83 -16.79
N PHE A 57 -20.43 1.44 -15.56
CA PHE A 57 -19.66 1.75 -14.37
C PHE A 57 -18.61 0.69 -14.04
N TYR A 58 -19.01 -0.57 -13.89
CA TYR A 58 -18.06 -1.65 -13.54
C TYR A 58 -17.24 -2.16 -14.74
N ARG A 59 -17.60 -1.81 -15.99
CA ARG A 59 -16.75 -2.06 -17.18
C ARG A 59 -15.87 -0.88 -17.55
N ASN A 60 -15.89 0.20 -16.77
CA ASN A 60 -15.06 1.37 -17.06
C ASN A 60 -13.59 1.06 -16.79
N ILE A 61 -12.85 0.73 -17.86
CA ILE A 61 -11.42 0.42 -17.79
C ILE A 61 -10.59 1.61 -17.28
N TYR A 62 -11.03 2.84 -17.53
CA TYR A 62 -10.32 4.03 -17.04
C TYR A 62 -10.40 4.16 -15.52
N LEU A 63 -11.54 3.82 -14.92
CA LEU A 63 -11.68 3.80 -13.46
C LEU A 63 -10.75 2.74 -12.83
N TYR A 64 -10.60 1.60 -13.50
CA TYR A 64 -9.69 0.54 -13.10
C TYR A 64 -8.22 1.00 -13.18
N ILE A 65 -7.80 1.57 -14.32
CA ILE A 65 -6.45 2.10 -14.54
C ILE A 65 -6.13 3.21 -13.53
N PHE A 66 -7.06 4.15 -13.32
CA PHE A 66 -6.88 5.25 -12.37
C PHE A 66 -6.67 4.74 -10.93
N GLY A 67 -7.46 3.75 -10.50
CA GLY A 67 -7.27 3.11 -9.20
C GLY A 67 -5.92 2.42 -9.06
N LEU A 68 -5.44 1.75 -10.12
CA LEU A 68 -4.11 1.14 -10.18
C LEU A 68 -2.98 2.18 -10.05
N ILE A 69 -3.11 3.33 -10.72
CA ILE A 69 -2.12 4.42 -10.63
C ILE A 69 -2.07 4.96 -9.21
N ILE A 70 -3.24 5.25 -8.60
CA ILE A 70 -3.31 5.71 -7.21
C ILE A 70 -2.69 4.68 -6.26
N GLN A 71 -2.98 3.40 -6.46
CA GLN A 71 -2.41 2.31 -5.66
C GLN A 71 -0.87 2.32 -5.70
N ILE A 72 -0.28 2.49 -6.89
CA ILE A 72 1.17 2.53 -7.06
C ILE A 72 1.75 3.77 -6.37
N LEU A 73 1.13 4.94 -6.55
CA LEU A 73 1.59 6.19 -5.94
C LEU A 73 1.52 6.12 -4.40
N LEU A 74 0.42 5.63 -3.84
CA LEU A 74 0.25 5.50 -2.39
C LEU A 74 1.17 4.43 -1.79
N SER A 75 1.38 3.31 -2.50
CA SER A 75 2.28 2.24 -2.03
C SER A 75 3.75 2.65 -2.05
N ALA A 76 4.16 3.59 -2.91
CA ALA A 76 5.48 4.21 -2.90
C ALA A 76 5.59 5.33 -1.85
N LEU A 77 4.61 6.23 -1.80
CA LEU A 77 4.64 7.43 -0.96
C LEU A 77 4.62 7.09 0.53
N GLN A 78 3.82 6.12 0.94
CA GLN A 78 3.66 5.81 2.36
C GLN A 78 4.96 5.27 2.99
N PRO A 79 5.64 4.23 2.46
CA PRO A 79 6.94 3.83 2.98
C PRO A 79 7.97 4.95 2.91
N LEU A 80 7.94 5.80 1.86
CA LEU A 80 8.87 6.91 1.69
C LEU A 80 8.78 7.91 2.85
N LEU A 81 7.57 8.34 3.22
CA LEU A 81 7.37 9.26 4.35
C LEU A 81 7.90 8.70 5.67
N ILE A 82 7.73 7.40 5.89
CA ILE A 82 8.21 6.76 7.12
C ILE A 82 9.75 6.63 7.09
N HIS A 83 10.36 6.40 5.93
CA HIS A 83 11.82 6.40 5.79
C HIS A 83 12.41 7.81 5.96
N LEU A 84 11.77 8.84 5.43
CA LEU A 84 12.23 10.24 5.52
C LEU A 84 12.13 10.83 6.93
N THR A 85 11.19 10.36 7.75
CA THR A 85 11.00 10.86 9.13
C THR A 85 12.03 10.30 10.12
N GLY A 86 12.96 9.44 9.67
CA GLY A 86 14.05 8.93 10.51
C GLY A 86 13.59 8.04 11.67
N HIS A 87 12.33 7.60 11.67
CA HIS A 87 11.76 6.78 12.73
C HIS A 87 12.26 5.34 12.74
N PHE A 88 12.86 4.88 11.64
CA PHE A 88 13.45 3.55 11.56
C PHE A 88 14.88 3.55 12.09
N ARG A 89 15.12 2.78 13.15
CA ARG A 89 16.48 2.46 13.62
C ARG A 89 16.91 1.14 13.00
N TYR A 90 17.92 1.20 12.16
CA TYR A 90 18.45 0.05 11.44
C TYR A 90 19.60 -0.57 12.22
N GLU A 91 19.76 -1.88 12.07
CA GLU A 91 21.00 -2.55 12.40
C GLU A 91 21.72 -2.87 11.08
N ASP A 92 22.82 -2.15 10.85
CA ASP A 92 23.58 -2.13 9.60
C ASP A 92 24.12 -3.53 9.21
N TYR A 93 24.38 -4.39 10.19
CA TYR A 93 25.02 -5.70 9.99
C TYR A 93 24.16 -6.71 9.21
N HIS A 94 22.84 -6.51 9.12
CA HIS A 94 21.94 -7.47 8.45
C HIS A 94 20.81 -6.81 7.63
N CYS A 95 20.87 -5.49 7.41
CA CYS A 95 19.78 -4.70 6.84
C CYS A 95 18.42 -5.08 7.47
N GLN A 96 18.32 -5.02 8.80
CA GLN A 96 17.10 -5.44 9.52
C GLN A 96 16.30 -4.27 10.04
N ILE A 97 14.97 -4.43 10.00
CA ILE A 97 14.03 -3.51 10.61
C ILE A 97 13.68 -4.03 12.02
N ARG A 98 13.79 -3.16 13.03
CA ARG A 98 13.31 -3.46 14.37
C ARG A 98 11.80 -3.64 14.39
N LEU A 99 11.30 -4.66 15.10
CA LEU A 99 9.86 -4.93 15.24
C LEU A 99 9.04 -3.75 15.81
N THR A 100 9.69 -2.86 16.57
CA THR A 100 9.06 -1.64 17.08
C THR A 100 8.62 -0.70 15.97
N ASP A 101 9.38 -0.66 14.87
CA ASP A 101 9.19 0.30 13.80
C ASP A 101 8.18 -0.22 12.77
N TRP A 102 7.95 -1.55 12.75
CA TRP A 102 6.86 -2.19 12.02
C TRP A 102 5.47 -1.72 12.48
N ARG A 103 5.29 -1.34 13.76
CA ARG A 103 4.00 -0.83 14.25
C ARG A 103 3.62 0.48 13.57
N GLY A 104 4.57 1.40 13.41
CA GLY A 104 4.35 2.66 12.69
C GLY A 104 4.04 2.41 11.21
N MET A 105 4.73 1.44 10.60
CA MET A 105 4.49 1.04 9.22
C MET A 105 3.10 0.45 8.99
N ILE A 106 2.65 -0.43 9.90
CA ILE A 106 1.31 -1.02 9.88
C ILE A 106 0.25 0.06 10.09
N MET A 107 0.44 0.97 11.06
CA MET A 107 -0.50 2.05 11.33
C MET A 107 -0.63 3.01 10.14
N GLY A 108 0.50 3.37 9.51
CA GLY A 108 0.51 4.15 8.27
C GLY A 108 -0.21 3.44 7.13
N ALA A 109 -0.04 2.12 7.00
CA ALA A 109 -0.70 1.32 5.97
C ALA A 109 -2.21 1.28 6.19
N VAL A 110 -2.66 1.14 7.44
CA VAL A 110 -4.07 1.15 7.81
C VAL A 110 -4.70 2.51 7.56
N ILE A 111 -4.03 3.62 7.90
CA ILE A 111 -4.55 4.97 7.67
C ILE A 111 -4.75 5.24 6.18
N VAL A 112 -3.75 4.94 5.35
CA VAL A 112 -3.82 5.16 3.90
C VAL A 112 -4.83 4.20 3.24
N TRP A 113 -4.93 2.97 3.76
CA TRP A 113 -5.98 2.02 3.36
C TRP A 113 -7.39 2.56 3.66
N LEU A 114 -7.62 3.06 4.87
CA LEU A 114 -8.90 3.68 5.26
C LEU A 114 -9.22 4.89 4.39
N PHE A 115 -8.24 5.74 4.09
CA PHE A 115 -8.42 6.89 3.21
C PHE A 115 -8.82 6.48 1.79
N THR A 116 -8.19 5.43 1.25
CA THR A 116 -8.51 4.88 -0.06
C THR A 116 -9.93 4.32 -0.08
N CYS A 117 -10.33 3.56 0.95
CA CYS A 117 -11.69 3.04 1.11
C CYS A 117 -12.73 4.16 1.22
N LEU A 118 -12.48 5.20 2.04
CA LEU A 118 -13.38 6.33 2.22
C LEU A 118 -13.55 7.14 0.94
N THR A 119 -12.45 7.44 0.24
CA THR A 119 -12.49 8.18 -1.04
C THR A 119 -13.30 7.43 -2.07
N TYR A 120 -13.13 6.11 -2.13
CA TYR A 120 -13.86 5.28 -3.08
C TYR A 120 -15.34 5.14 -2.72
N ASN A 121 -15.67 4.97 -1.43
CA ASN A 121 -17.06 4.98 -0.95
C ASN A 121 -17.76 6.31 -1.21
N ASN A 122 -17.08 7.45 -1.01
CA ASN A 122 -17.63 8.76 -1.31
C ASN A 122 -17.90 8.93 -2.82
N ASN A 123 -16.98 8.51 -3.67
CA ASN A 123 -17.19 8.53 -5.12
C ASN A 123 -18.39 7.66 -5.52
N LEU A 124 -18.55 6.47 -4.92
CA LEU A 124 -19.72 5.61 -5.14
C LEU A 124 -21.02 6.27 -4.66
N TYR A 125 -21.01 6.90 -3.47
CA TYR A 125 -22.18 7.58 -2.91
C TYR A 125 -22.63 8.75 -3.79
N ILE A 126 -21.71 9.63 -4.17
CA ILE A 126 -21.97 10.76 -5.07
C ILE A 126 -22.56 10.23 -6.39
N TYR A 127 -21.95 9.21 -6.98
CA TYR A 127 -22.49 8.63 -8.21
C TYR A 127 -23.89 8.04 -8.03
N ASN A 128 -24.14 7.35 -6.93
CA ASN A 128 -25.44 6.76 -6.67
C ASN A 128 -26.51 7.85 -6.49
N THR A 129 -26.21 8.92 -5.76
CA THR A 129 -27.15 10.02 -5.49
C THR A 129 -27.44 10.89 -6.70
N PHE A 130 -26.47 11.13 -7.59
CA PHE A 130 -26.69 12.00 -8.76
C PHE A 130 -27.14 11.26 -10.03
N TYR A 131 -26.89 9.95 -10.15
CA TYR A 131 -27.12 9.21 -11.40
C TYR A 131 -28.08 8.01 -11.27
N THR A 132 -28.79 7.86 -10.15
CA THR A 132 -30.01 7.01 -10.10
C THR A 132 -31.25 7.84 -10.46
N PRO A 133 -31.77 7.74 -11.70
CA PRO A 133 -33.21 7.93 -11.90
C PRO A 133 -33.95 6.88 -11.07
N LEU A 134 -34.92 7.35 -10.28
CA LEU A 134 -35.97 6.57 -9.64
C LEU A 134 -36.65 5.63 -10.64
#